data_AF-A0A0F0GFX3-F1
#
_entry.id   AF-A0A0F0GFX3-F1
#
_cell.length_a   1.000
_cell.length_b   1.000
_cell.length_c   1.000
_cell.angle_alpha   90.00
_cell.angle_beta   90.00
_cell.angle_gamma   90.00
#
_symmetry.space_group_name_H-M   'P 1'
#
loop_
_entity.id
_entity.type
_entity.pdbx_description
1 polymer ?
#
loop_
_entity_poly.entity_id
_entity_poly.type
_entity_poly.pdbx_seq_one_letter_code
_entity_poly.pdbx_strand_id
1 'polypeptide(L)'
;SGGNDPIAYMGIHGVSDNVLNIGLGRGLRDRFVRNNGCTAQNAPEPRAGSRTHIITNYSGCRAGYPVVWAAFDGGHTPGPIDSGGDGWRTWTSGEAWKFITQFDGGPGPTTTTTPPPDPTTFRLRGEGSGRCLDVTGAGTANGTQLIIWDCHTNANQQFSQNGQALQVSGKCLDAPNNAGSGTRVQIWDCHGGANQNWNVTGTGTITSVQTGLCLTAGGTGNNSAVTVATCRGGTDQRWAKA
;
A
#
# COMPACT_ATOMS: atom_id res chain seq x y z
N SER A 1 13.68 21.01 -27.23
CA SER A 1 14.65 20.91 -26.11
C SER A 1 13.85 20.93 -24.81
N GLY A 2 13.53 19.78 -24.25
CA GLY A 2 12.76 19.69 -23.00
C GLY A 2 13.24 18.50 -22.17
N GLY A 3 13.20 18.63 -20.85
CA GLY A 3 13.58 17.57 -19.91
C GLY A 3 14.97 17.73 -19.31
N ASN A 4 15.37 18.94 -18.94
CA ASN A 4 16.44 19.17 -17.95
C ASN A 4 15.86 19.45 -16.54
N ASP A 5 14.57 19.80 -16.48
CA ASP A 5 13.90 20.02 -15.22
C ASP A 5 13.67 18.69 -14.49
N PRO A 6 13.70 18.70 -13.14
CA PRO A 6 13.29 17.55 -12.35
C PRO A 6 11.82 17.22 -12.59
N ILE A 7 11.54 15.96 -12.90
CA ILE A 7 10.17 15.44 -13.11
C ILE A 7 10.13 14.04 -12.51
N ALA A 8 9.11 13.74 -11.69
CA ALA A 8 8.85 12.38 -11.26
C ALA A 8 8.73 11.47 -12.49
N TYR A 9 9.61 10.47 -12.59
CA TYR A 9 9.74 9.65 -13.79
C TYR A 9 9.58 8.17 -13.50
N MET A 10 8.72 7.50 -14.26
CA MET A 10 8.64 6.05 -14.34
C MET A 10 8.89 5.62 -15.78
N GLY A 11 9.89 4.78 -16.00
CA GLY A 11 10.17 4.15 -17.29
C GLY A 11 9.86 2.66 -17.24
N ILE A 12 9.05 2.18 -18.18
CA ILE A 12 8.76 0.75 -18.37
C ILE A 12 9.34 0.35 -19.71
N HIS A 13 10.20 -0.66 -19.75
CA HIS A 13 10.92 -0.98 -20.98
C HIS A 13 11.27 -2.45 -21.18
N GLY A 14 11.11 -2.92 -22.41
CA GLY A 14 11.39 -4.29 -22.81
C GLY A 14 12.87 -4.49 -23.14
N VAL A 15 13.50 -5.51 -22.58
CA VAL A 15 14.93 -5.81 -22.84
C VAL A 15 15.20 -6.22 -24.29
N SER A 16 14.18 -6.69 -25.02
CA SER A 16 14.25 -7.05 -26.44
C SER A 16 13.46 -6.11 -27.35
N ASP A 17 13.15 -4.89 -26.90
CA ASP A 17 12.51 -3.86 -27.71
C ASP A 17 13.34 -3.56 -28.98
N ASN A 18 12.75 -3.78 -30.14
CA ASN A 18 13.37 -3.61 -31.46
C ASN A 18 13.09 -2.24 -32.09
N VAL A 19 12.24 -1.41 -31.47
CA VAL A 19 11.88 -0.06 -31.91
C VAL A 19 12.76 0.95 -31.18
N LEU A 20 12.73 0.93 -29.86
CA LEU A 20 13.60 1.72 -28.99
C LEU A 20 14.39 0.74 -28.15
N ASN A 21 15.59 0.36 -28.58
CA ASN A 21 16.36 -0.64 -27.84
C ASN A 21 16.59 -0.25 -26.38
N ILE A 22 16.84 -1.26 -25.54
CA ILE A 22 17.02 -1.09 -24.10
C ILE A 22 18.12 -0.06 -23.76
N GLY A 23 19.17 0.03 -24.58
CA GLY A 23 20.25 1.01 -24.42
C GLY A 23 19.76 2.45 -24.56
N LEU A 24 18.91 2.73 -25.53
CA LEU A 24 18.28 4.05 -25.70
C LEU A 24 17.29 4.36 -24.56
N GLY A 25 16.53 3.36 -24.10
CA GLY A 25 15.66 3.50 -22.93
C GLY A 25 16.43 3.82 -21.64
N ARG A 26 17.57 3.15 -21.42
CA ARG A 26 18.51 3.49 -20.33
C ARG A 26 19.00 4.94 -20.45
N GLY A 27 19.33 5.40 -21.66
CA GLY A 27 19.72 6.79 -21.89
C GLY A 27 18.66 7.82 -21.49
N LEU A 28 17.37 7.50 -21.72
CA LEU A 28 16.24 8.33 -21.27
C LEU A 28 16.11 8.31 -19.75
N ARG A 29 16.11 7.12 -19.13
CA ARG A 29 16.10 6.95 -17.68
C ARG A 29 17.24 7.72 -17.02
N ASP A 30 18.46 7.57 -17.51
CA ASP A 30 19.66 8.16 -16.92
C ASP A 30 19.65 9.69 -16.99
N ARG A 31 18.93 10.28 -17.95
CA ARG A 31 18.67 11.71 -17.96
C ARG A 31 17.85 12.13 -16.75
N PHE A 32 16.75 11.44 -16.44
CA PHE A 32 15.92 11.75 -15.28
C PHE A 32 16.59 11.38 -13.96
N VAL A 33 17.43 10.33 -13.92
CA VAL A 33 18.31 10.05 -12.77
C VAL A 33 19.18 11.27 -12.45
N ARG A 34 19.82 11.87 -13.47
CA ARG A 34 20.63 13.08 -13.30
C ARG A 34 19.80 14.30 -12.91
N ASN A 35 18.73 14.59 -13.65
CA ASN A 35 17.91 15.79 -13.41
C ASN A 35 17.28 15.78 -12.02
N ASN A 36 16.81 14.61 -11.58
CA ASN A 36 16.18 14.45 -10.29
C ASN A 36 17.20 14.28 -9.15
N GLY A 37 18.51 14.30 -9.44
CA GLY A 37 19.57 14.18 -8.43
C GLY A 37 19.65 12.81 -7.77
N CYS A 38 19.15 11.76 -8.41
CA CYS A 38 19.20 10.40 -7.89
C CYS A 38 20.63 9.84 -7.92
N THR A 39 20.91 8.89 -7.03
CA THR A 39 22.15 8.10 -7.05
C THR A 39 22.17 7.25 -8.32
N ALA A 40 23.20 7.44 -9.15
CA ALA A 40 23.40 6.61 -10.33
C ALA A 40 23.70 5.17 -9.91
N GLN A 41 23.02 4.21 -10.55
CA GLN A 41 23.22 2.79 -10.33
C GLN A 41 22.95 2.01 -11.62
N ASN A 42 23.55 0.82 -11.71
CA ASN A 42 23.23 -0.12 -12.76
C ASN A 42 21.98 -0.91 -12.35
N ALA A 43 20.80 -0.43 -12.75
CA ALA A 43 19.55 -1.14 -12.48
C ALA A 43 19.58 -2.55 -13.11
N PRO A 44 19.28 -3.61 -12.36
CA PRO A 44 19.20 -4.96 -12.87
C PRO A 44 18.06 -5.09 -13.89
N GLU A 45 18.26 -5.99 -14.86
CA GLU A 45 17.30 -6.31 -15.90
C GLU A 45 17.06 -7.81 -15.96
N PRO A 46 15.84 -8.24 -16.32
CA PRO A 46 15.53 -9.66 -16.41
C PRO A 46 16.34 -10.33 -17.52
N ARG A 47 16.68 -11.60 -17.32
CA ARG A 47 17.36 -12.40 -18.34
C ARG A 47 16.39 -12.72 -19.48
N ALA A 48 16.91 -12.77 -20.70
CA ALA A 48 16.13 -13.23 -21.85
C ALA A 48 15.55 -14.64 -21.60
N GLY A 49 14.25 -14.81 -21.83
CA GLY A 49 13.52 -16.06 -21.62
C GLY A 49 13.06 -16.32 -20.17
N SER A 50 13.35 -15.42 -19.23
CA SER A 50 12.87 -15.52 -17.83
C SER A 50 11.37 -15.30 -17.69
N ARG A 51 10.75 -14.56 -18.62
CA ARG A 51 9.34 -14.15 -18.59
C ARG A 51 8.95 -13.43 -17.30
N THR A 52 9.88 -12.67 -16.73
CA THR A 52 9.67 -11.85 -15.54
C THR A 52 9.99 -10.39 -15.83
N HIS A 53 9.64 -9.53 -14.87
CA HIS A 53 10.07 -8.15 -14.82
C HIS A 53 10.88 -7.86 -13.54
N ILE A 54 11.58 -6.73 -13.55
CA ILE A 54 12.33 -6.19 -12.43
C ILE A 54 12.00 -4.71 -12.28
N ILE A 55 11.53 -4.31 -11.10
CA ILE A 55 11.29 -2.93 -10.73
C ILE A 55 12.47 -2.42 -9.90
N THR A 56 13.10 -1.33 -10.35
CA THR A 56 14.19 -0.65 -9.65
C THR A 56 13.75 0.75 -9.26
N ASN A 57 13.66 0.99 -7.94
CA ASN A 57 13.50 2.33 -7.39
C ASN A 57 14.88 2.96 -7.18
N TYR A 58 15.11 4.14 -7.76
CA TYR A 58 16.35 4.87 -7.56
C TYR A 58 16.34 5.59 -6.22
N SER A 59 17.45 5.50 -5.50
CA SER A 59 17.64 6.17 -4.21
C SER A 59 18.32 7.52 -4.39
N GLY A 60 18.36 8.32 -3.31
CA GLY A 60 19.06 9.61 -3.31
C GLY A 60 18.39 10.71 -4.14
N CYS A 61 17.23 10.44 -4.76
CA CYS A 61 16.52 11.43 -5.55
C CYS A 61 16.10 12.64 -4.71
N ARG A 62 16.05 13.80 -5.35
CA ARG A 62 15.38 14.99 -4.82
C ARG A 62 13.94 14.62 -4.48
N ALA A 63 13.53 15.00 -3.28
CA ALA A 63 12.18 14.73 -2.81
C ALA A 63 11.13 15.37 -3.73
N GLY A 64 10.05 14.64 -4.00
CA GLY A 64 9.04 14.99 -5.01
C GLY A 64 9.39 14.55 -6.44
N TYR A 65 10.62 14.09 -6.70
CA TYR A 65 11.09 13.72 -8.03
C TYR A 65 11.68 12.29 -8.06
N PRO A 66 10.90 11.24 -7.71
CA PRO A 66 11.39 9.87 -7.77
C PRO A 66 11.71 9.43 -9.20
N VAL A 67 12.59 8.44 -9.33
CA VAL A 67 12.86 7.73 -10.59
C VAL A 67 12.62 6.24 -10.37
N VAL A 68 11.73 5.65 -11.15
CA VAL A 68 11.42 4.21 -11.17
C VAL A 68 11.73 3.65 -12.55
N TRP A 69 12.42 2.51 -12.59
CA TRP A 69 12.75 1.80 -13.82
C TRP A 69 12.23 0.36 -13.75
N ALA A 70 11.31 0.01 -14.64
CA ALA A 70 10.71 -1.29 -14.75
C ALA A 70 11.18 -1.95 -16.05
N ALA A 71 12.13 -2.87 -15.95
CA ALA A 71 12.60 -3.65 -17.09
C ALA A 71 11.86 -4.99 -17.15
N PHE A 72 11.46 -5.43 -18.34
CA PHE A 72 10.77 -6.72 -18.50
C PHE A 72 11.35 -7.56 -19.63
N ASP A 73 11.25 -8.88 -19.51
CA ASP A 73 11.64 -9.83 -20.54
C ASP A 73 10.59 -9.85 -21.67
N GLY A 74 10.75 -8.93 -22.62
CA GLY A 74 9.86 -8.80 -23.76
C GLY A 74 10.27 -7.67 -24.71
N GLY A 75 9.54 -7.58 -25.82
CA GLY A 75 9.78 -6.60 -26.88
C GLY A 75 8.96 -5.31 -26.69
N HIS A 76 8.72 -4.60 -27.80
CA HIS A 76 7.89 -3.41 -27.81
C HIS A 76 6.41 -3.77 -27.65
N THR A 77 5.86 -3.66 -26.45
CA THR A 77 4.46 -4.02 -26.16
C THR A 77 3.79 -3.03 -25.19
N PRO A 78 2.50 -2.70 -25.39
CA PRO A 78 1.79 -1.77 -24.52
C PRO A 78 1.37 -2.35 -23.16
N GLY A 79 1.36 -3.68 -23.00
CA GLY A 79 0.81 -4.31 -21.79
C GLY A 79 1.49 -5.63 -21.46
N PRO A 80 2.79 -5.63 -21.12
CA PRO A 80 3.54 -6.85 -20.87
C PRO A 80 2.95 -7.64 -19.70
N ILE A 81 2.93 -8.96 -19.84
CA ILE A 81 2.50 -9.90 -18.79
C ILE A 81 3.67 -10.85 -18.50
N ASP A 82 3.96 -11.05 -17.21
CA ASP A 82 4.86 -12.12 -16.78
C ASP A 82 4.25 -13.47 -17.18
N SER A 83 5.07 -14.44 -17.60
CA SER A 83 4.68 -15.64 -18.37
C SER A 83 4.48 -15.45 -19.87
N GLY A 84 4.58 -14.20 -20.37
CA GLY A 84 4.59 -13.86 -21.79
C GLY A 84 3.24 -13.39 -22.32
N GLY A 85 3.28 -12.76 -23.51
CA GLY A 85 2.12 -12.14 -24.14
C GLY A 85 1.86 -10.71 -23.66
N ASP A 86 0.74 -10.14 -24.11
CA ASP A 86 0.29 -8.82 -23.75
C ASP A 86 -1.22 -8.77 -23.46
N GLY A 87 -1.65 -7.78 -22.67
CA GLY A 87 -3.06 -7.52 -22.44
C GLY A 87 -3.40 -7.01 -21.04
N TRP A 88 -4.70 -7.04 -20.73
CA TRP A 88 -5.28 -6.40 -19.55
C TRP A 88 -4.78 -6.93 -18.20
N ARG A 89 -4.22 -8.15 -18.17
CA ARG A 89 -3.61 -8.75 -16.97
C ARG A 89 -2.20 -8.21 -16.67
N THR A 90 -1.78 -7.17 -17.38
CA THR A 90 -0.46 -6.57 -17.22
C THR A 90 -0.22 -6.09 -15.79
N TRP A 91 0.97 -6.40 -15.28
CA TRP A 91 1.46 -5.90 -13.98
C TRP A 91 1.74 -4.39 -14.02
N THR A 92 1.92 -3.80 -15.22
CA THR A 92 2.25 -2.39 -15.40
C THR A 92 1.19 -1.45 -14.83
N SER A 93 -0.08 -1.86 -14.87
CA SER A 93 -1.21 -1.10 -14.33
C SER A 93 -1.06 -0.88 -12.81
N GLY A 94 -0.69 -1.93 -12.07
CA GLY A 94 -0.44 -1.86 -10.64
C GLY A 94 0.78 -0.99 -10.30
N GLU A 95 1.86 -1.11 -11.07
CA GLU A 95 3.08 -0.31 -10.84
C GLU A 95 2.88 1.16 -11.18
N ALA A 96 2.16 1.47 -12.28
CA ALA A 96 1.79 2.85 -12.61
C ALA A 96 0.89 3.46 -11.53
N TRP A 97 -0.07 2.69 -11.00
CA TRP A 97 -0.94 3.17 -9.91
C TRP A 97 -0.14 3.45 -8.63
N LYS A 98 0.77 2.54 -8.22
CA LYS A 98 1.69 2.78 -7.10
C LYS A 98 2.51 4.04 -7.31
N PHE A 99 3.03 4.25 -8.52
CA PHE A 99 3.82 5.42 -8.85
C PHE A 99 3.00 6.72 -8.80
N ILE A 100 1.75 6.73 -9.26
CA ILE A 100 0.93 7.95 -9.26
C ILE A 100 0.43 8.28 -7.86
N THR A 101 -0.10 7.29 -7.15
CA THR A 101 -0.72 7.49 -5.83
C THR A 101 0.26 7.91 -4.73
N GLN A 102 1.57 7.72 -4.94
CA GLN A 102 2.58 8.26 -4.03
C GLN A 102 2.54 9.80 -3.90
N PHE A 103 1.87 10.48 -4.84
CA PHE A 103 1.73 11.95 -4.85
C PHE A 103 0.40 12.44 -4.27
N ASP A 104 -0.55 11.56 -3.90
CA ASP A 104 -1.88 11.92 -3.39
C ASP A 104 -1.87 12.59 -1.99
N GLY A 105 -0.70 13.00 -1.49
CA GLY A 105 -0.48 13.80 -0.28
C GLY A 105 0.03 15.24 -0.51
N GLY A 106 0.23 15.70 -1.75
CA GLY A 106 0.69 17.07 -2.06
C GLY A 106 2.21 17.30 -1.85
N PRO A 107 2.78 18.38 -2.43
CA PRO A 107 4.17 18.40 -2.91
C PRO A 107 5.20 18.56 -1.80
N GLY A 108 6.33 17.83 -1.89
CA GLY A 108 7.43 17.86 -0.89
C GLY A 108 8.20 19.19 -0.83
N PRO A 109 9.35 19.30 -0.11
CA PRO A 109 10.07 18.27 0.67
C PRO A 109 10.57 18.70 2.08
N THR A 110 10.72 17.74 3.01
CA THR A 110 11.72 17.85 4.11
C THR A 110 12.18 16.47 4.59
N THR A 111 13.47 16.18 4.33
CA THR A 111 14.43 15.36 5.10
C THR A 111 13.91 14.34 6.12
N THR A 112 14.23 13.04 5.94
CA THR A 112 15.27 12.26 6.66
C THR A 112 15.25 10.79 6.18
N THR A 113 16.41 10.13 6.25
CA THR A 113 16.91 8.85 5.68
C THR A 113 16.26 7.51 6.14
N THR A 114 16.22 6.51 5.21
CA THR A 114 16.36 5.00 5.37
C THR A 114 15.11 4.16 5.78
N PRO A 115 14.92 2.85 5.47
CA PRO A 115 15.21 1.92 4.33
C PRO A 115 13.88 1.31 3.70
N PRO A 116 13.79 0.08 3.09
CA PRO A 116 12.88 -0.23 1.95
C PRO A 116 11.38 -0.19 2.32
N PRO A 117 10.40 -0.06 1.38
CA PRO A 117 9.00 -0.07 1.76
C PRO A 117 8.60 -1.51 2.12
N ASP A 118 8.80 -1.88 3.39
CA ASP A 118 7.85 -2.74 4.07
C ASP A 118 6.46 -2.13 3.92
N PRO A 119 5.38 -2.94 3.99
CA PRO A 119 4.03 -2.41 3.93
C PRO A 119 3.96 -1.28 4.96
N THR A 120 3.56 -0.08 4.52
CA THR A 120 3.54 1.10 5.38
C THR A 120 2.62 0.79 6.54
N THR A 121 3.19 0.32 7.64
CA THR A 121 2.44 -0.03 8.83
C THR A 121 2.03 1.29 9.47
N PHE A 122 0.77 1.36 9.88
CA PHE A 122 0.16 2.52 10.51
C PHE A 122 -0.66 2.05 11.69
N ARG A 123 -0.87 2.95 12.65
CA ARG A 123 -1.89 2.73 13.68
C ARG A 123 -3.22 3.29 13.20
N LEU A 124 -4.32 2.70 13.64
CA LEU A 124 -5.66 3.27 13.44
C LEU A 124 -6.11 3.92 14.74
N ARG A 125 -6.01 5.25 14.84
CA ARG A 125 -6.42 6.00 16.02
C ARG A 125 -7.88 6.44 15.90
N GLY A 126 -8.72 6.07 16.86
CA GLY A 126 -10.10 6.53 16.95
C GLY A 126 -10.19 8.01 17.31
N GLU A 127 -10.97 8.77 16.54
CA GLU A 127 -11.13 10.23 16.74
C GLU A 127 -11.77 10.56 18.10
N GLY A 128 -12.79 9.80 18.51
CA GLY A 128 -13.51 10.05 19.76
C GLY A 128 -12.74 9.69 21.03
N SER A 129 -11.78 8.76 20.96
CA SER A 129 -11.03 8.26 22.13
C SER A 129 -9.58 8.72 22.17
N GLY A 130 -9.00 9.10 21.03
CA GLY A 130 -7.56 9.33 20.88
C GLY A 130 -6.71 8.06 21.00
N ARG A 131 -7.33 6.88 21.14
CA ARG A 131 -6.72 5.56 21.33
C ARG A 131 -6.65 4.77 20.03
N CYS A 132 -5.77 3.79 19.99
CA CYS A 132 -5.48 3.01 18.80
C CYS A 132 -6.24 1.67 18.79
N LEU A 133 -6.65 1.23 17.61
CA LEU A 133 -7.14 -0.13 17.36
C LEU A 133 -6.02 -1.11 17.75
N ASP A 134 -6.38 -2.10 18.55
CA ASP A 134 -5.42 -2.97 19.22
C ASP A 134 -5.93 -4.41 19.24
N VAL A 135 -5.05 -5.35 18.87
CA VAL A 135 -5.30 -6.78 19.07
C VAL A 135 -5.09 -7.13 20.54
N THR A 136 -6.19 -7.46 21.21
CA THR A 136 -6.24 -7.68 22.66
C THR A 136 -5.10 -8.58 23.15
N GLY A 137 -4.29 -8.05 24.08
CA GLY A 137 -3.20 -8.78 24.72
C GLY A 137 -2.10 -9.25 23.77
N ALA A 138 -1.99 -8.63 22.57
CA ALA A 138 -1.12 -9.06 21.49
C ALA A 138 -1.33 -10.53 21.07
N GLY A 139 -2.55 -11.06 21.26
CA GLY A 139 -2.88 -12.44 20.92
C GLY A 139 -2.72 -12.71 19.42
N THR A 140 -2.23 -13.89 19.09
CA THR A 140 -1.98 -14.32 17.70
C THR A 140 -2.89 -15.48 17.29
N ALA A 141 -3.89 -15.84 18.08
CA ALA A 141 -4.86 -16.87 17.73
C ALA A 141 -5.99 -16.29 16.85
N ASN A 142 -6.51 -17.10 15.92
CA ASN A 142 -7.73 -16.76 15.20
C ASN A 142 -8.88 -16.53 16.19
N GLY A 143 -9.64 -15.47 15.98
CA GLY A 143 -10.70 -15.05 16.89
C GLY A 143 -10.25 -14.13 18.03
N THR A 144 -8.96 -13.76 18.11
CA THR A 144 -8.51 -12.73 19.05
C THR A 144 -9.21 -11.41 18.71
N GLN A 145 -9.91 -10.85 19.68
CA GLN A 145 -10.79 -9.70 19.49
C GLN A 145 -10.01 -8.38 19.45
N LEU A 146 -10.57 -7.40 18.74
CA LEU A 146 -10.06 -6.05 18.71
C LEU A 146 -10.66 -5.21 19.84
N ILE A 147 -9.83 -4.35 20.41
CA ILE A 147 -10.19 -3.32 21.38
C ILE A 147 -9.59 -1.99 20.94
N ILE A 148 -9.89 -0.92 21.67
CA ILE A 148 -9.04 0.25 21.70
C ILE A 148 -8.11 0.22 22.92
N TRP A 149 -6.88 0.66 22.72
CA TRP A 149 -5.86 0.80 23.76
C TRP A 149 -5.04 2.06 23.53
N ASP A 150 -4.38 2.56 24.57
CA ASP A 150 -3.45 3.68 24.43
C ASP A 150 -2.41 3.37 23.33
N CYS A 151 -2.16 4.35 22.47
CA CYS A 151 -1.33 4.14 21.29
C CYS A 151 0.12 3.82 21.68
N HIS A 152 0.67 2.75 21.10
CA HIS A 152 2.05 2.30 21.32
C HIS A 152 2.65 1.70 20.05
N THR A 153 3.94 1.35 20.07
CA THR A 153 4.66 0.88 18.88
C THR A 153 4.71 -0.64 18.70
N ASN A 154 4.19 -1.43 19.65
CA ASN A 154 4.17 -2.90 19.53
C ASN A 154 3.33 -3.38 18.35
N ALA A 155 3.69 -4.56 17.81
CA ALA A 155 3.13 -5.11 16.57
C ALA A 155 1.60 -5.27 16.56
N ASN A 156 0.96 -5.46 17.71
CA ASN A 156 -0.49 -5.63 17.86
C ASN A 156 -1.33 -4.36 17.57
N GLN A 157 -0.67 -3.22 17.33
CA GLN A 157 -1.32 -1.99 16.83
C GLN A 157 -0.80 -1.56 15.45
N GLN A 158 0.12 -2.33 14.84
CA GLN A 158 0.74 -1.99 13.57
C GLN A 158 -0.01 -2.67 12.43
N PHE A 159 -0.90 -1.90 11.80
CA PHE A 159 -1.70 -2.38 10.69
C PHE A 159 -1.05 -2.05 9.36
N SER A 160 -1.04 -2.98 8.43
CA SER A 160 -0.76 -2.73 7.02
C SER A 160 -2.03 -2.86 6.19
N GLN A 161 -1.99 -2.34 4.97
CA GLN A 161 -3.09 -2.45 4.02
C GLN A 161 -2.60 -3.15 2.75
N ASN A 162 -3.22 -4.28 2.41
CA ASN A 162 -2.98 -5.01 1.16
C ASN A 162 -4.31 -5.07 0.37
N GLY A 163 -4.47 -4.17 -0.59
CA GLY A 163 -5.76 -3.93 -1.24
C GLY A 163 -6.81 -3.47 -0.22
N GLN A 164 -7.90 -4.22 -0.09
CA GLN A 164 -8.96 -3.97 0.90
C GLN A 164 -8.72 -4.68 2.24
N ALA A 165 -7.71 -5.56 2.34
CA ALA A 165 -7.40 -6.24 3.59
C ALA A 165 -6.56 -5.33 4.51
N LEU A 166 -7.03 -5.14 5.74
CA LEU A 166 -6.23 -4.57 6.83
C LEU A 166 -5.57 -5.72 7.57
N GLN A 167 -4.25 -5.71 7.69
CA GLN A 167 -3.48 -6.81 8.27
C GLN A 167 -2.72 -6.36 9.52
N VAL A 168 -2.64 -7.22 10.53
CA VAL A 168 -1.90 -6.99 11.77
C VAL A 168 -1.34 -8.32 12.24
N SER A 169 -0.06 -8.35 12.65
CA SER A 169 0.62 -9.56 13.12
C SER A 169 0.48 -10.78 12.18
N GLY A 170 0.51 -10.54 10.86
CA GLY A 170 0.38 -11.59 9.83
C GLY A 170 -1.05 -12.13 9.62
N LYS A 171 -2.05 -11.50 10.24
CA LYS A 171 -3.48 -11.86 10.13
C LYS A 171 -4.30 -10.70 9.60
N CYS A 172 -5.54 -10.98 9.21
CA CYS A 172 -6.46 -9.99 8.67
C CYS A 172 -7.46 -9.53 9.73
N LEU A 173 -7.80 -8.25 9.72
CA LEU A 173 -8.94 -7.68 10.44
C LEU A 173 -10.21 -8.31 9.86
N ASP A 174 -11.03 -8.90 10.72
CA ASP A 174 -12.09 -9.82 10.33
C ASP A 174 -13.38 -9.48 11.07
N ALA A 175 -14.45 -9.24 10.33
CA ALA A 175 -15.80 -9.28 10.85
C ALA A 175 -16.32 -10.72 10.68
N PRO A 176 -16.81 -11.43 11.71
CA PRO A 176 -17.29 -12.80 11.54
C PRO A 176 -18.32 -12.97 10.40
N ASN A 177 -18.37 -14.14 9.76
CA ASN A 177 -19.23 -14.40 8.58
C ASN A 177 -20.74 -14.13 8.78
N ASN A 178 -21.23 -14.11 10.01
CA ASN A 178 -22.61 -13.78 10.37
C ASN A 178 -22.72 -12.47 11.17
N ALA A 179 -21.76 -11.57 10.99
CA ALA A 179 -21.70 -10.31 11.73
C ALA A 179 -22.92 -9.42 11.44
N GLY A 180 -23.52 -8.93 12.52
CA GLY A 180 -24.53 -7.88 12.51
C GLY A 180 -24.04 -6.68 13.31
N SER A 181 -24.89 -5.65 13.44
CA SER A 181 -24.57 -4.48 14.24
C SER A 181 -24.30 -4.89 15.70
N GLY A 182 -23.17 -4.43 16.25
CA GLY A 182 -22.66 -4.79 17.57
C GLY A 182 -21.78 -6.04 17.61
N THR A 183 -21.62 -6.78 16.51
CA THR A 183 -20.69 -7.92 16.47
C THR A 183 -19.26 -7.43 16.62
N ARG A 184 -18.50 -8.05 17.54
CA ARG A 184 -17.10 -7.72 17.76
C ARG A 184 -16.23 -8.14 16.58
N VAL A 185 -15.23 -7.32 16.30
CA VAL A 185 -14.23 -7.55 15.25
C VAL A 185 -13.08 -8.35 15.84
N GLN A 186 -12.51 -9.24 15.03
CA GLN A 186 -11.43 -10.14 15.41
C GLN A 186 -10.27 -10.11 14.41
N ILE A 187 -9.20 -10.82 14.71
CA ILE A 187 -8.22 -11.22 13.71
C ILE A 187 -8.47 -12.66 13.27
N TRP A 188 -8.21 -12.94 12.01
CA TRP A 188 -8.26 -14.30 11.46
C TRP A 188 -7.19 -14.47 10.39
N ASP A 189 -6.82 -15.72 10.10
CA ASP A 189 -5.94 -16.01 8.96
C ASP A 189 -6.51 -15.41 7.69
N CYS A 190 -5.65 -14.75 6.92
CA CYS A 190 -6.06 -14.12 5.68
C CYS A 190 -6.49 -15.16 4.65
N HIS A 191 -7.73 -15.08 4.19
CA HIS A 191 -8.31 -15.97 3.18
C HIS A 191 -9.03 -15.23 2.04
N GLY A 192 -8.99 -13.88 2.06
CA GLY A 192 -9.50 -13.03 0.98
C GLY A 192 -11.04 -12.94 0.90
N GLY A 193 -11.75 -13.44 1.93
CA GLY A 193 -13.20 -13.33 2.00
C GLY A 193 -13.66 -11.87 2.20
N ALA A 194 -14.89 -11.57 1.77
CA ALA A 194 -15.47 -10.22 1.90
C ALA A 194 -15.53 -9.74 3.37
N ASN A 195 -15.54 -10.68 4.31
CA ASN A 195 -15.52 -10.48 5.75
C ASN A 195 -14.18 -9.93 6.29
N GLN A 196 -13.12 -9.99 5.47
CA GLN A 196 -11.78 -9.46 5.74
C GLN A 196 -11.44 -8.22 4.89
N ASN A 197 -12.37 -7.81 4.04
CA ASN A 197 -12.19 -6.66 3.16
C ASN A 197 -12.90 -5.45 3.75
N TRP A 198 -12.19 -4.32 3.78
CA TRP A 198 -12.64 -3.08 4.39
C TRP A 198 -12.46 -1.92 3.42
N ASN A 199 -13.52 -1.12 3.25
CA ASN A 199 -13.42 0.14 2.55
C ASN A 199 -12.97 1.21 3.54
N VAL A 200 -11.78 1.77 3.32
CA VAL A 200 -11.22 2.86 4.11
C VAL A 200 -11.42 4.16 3.32
N THR A 201 -12.25 5.07 3.82
CA THR A 201 -12.50 6.35 3.17
C THR A 201 -11.47 7.39 3.58
N GLY A 202 -11.24 8.42 2.75
CA GLY A 202 -10.38 9.56 3.10
C GLY A 202 -10.86 10.38 4.31
N THR A 203 -12.14 10.24 4.66
CA THR A 203 -12.69 10.81 5.90
C THR A 203 -12.32 9.98 7.13
N GLY A 204 -11.80 8.76 7.00
CA GLY A 204 -11.47 7.90 8.13
C GLY A 204 -12.63 7.02 8.59
N THR A 205 -13.70 6.93 7.82
CA THR A 205 -14.72 5.88 8.02
C THR A 205 -14.19 4.58 7.45
N ILE A 206 -14.28 3.49 8.21
CA ILE A 206 -13.88 2.15 7.77
C ILE A 206 -15.13 1.28 7.75
N THR A 207 -15.54 0.76 6.59
CA THR A 207 -16.72 -0.10 6.45
C THR A 207 -16.38 -1.50 6.01
N SER A 208 -17.04 -2.49 6.60
CA SER A 208 -16.93 -3.89 6.19
C SER A 208 -17.54 -4.07 4.80
N VAL A 209 -16.82 -4.70 3.87
CA VAL A 209 -17.34 -5.00 2.53
C VAL A 209 -18.47 -6.02 2.59
N GLN A 210 -18.41 -6.98 3.51
CA GLN A 210 -19.44 -7.99 3.71
C GLN A 210 -20.78 -7.39 4.18
N THR A 211 -20.75 -6.46 5.14
CA THR A 211 -21.97 -6.02 5.86
C THR A 211 -22.37 -4.58 5.59
N GLY A 212 -21.47 -3.76 5.05
CA GLY A 212 -21.65 -2.31 4.92
C GLY A 212 -21.59 -1.55 6.25
N LEU A 213 -21.35 -2.23 7.38
CA LEU A 213 -21.31 -1.64 8.71
C LEU A 213 -19.95 -1.00 9.01
N CYS A 214 -19.95 0.00 9.89
CA CYS A 214 -18.78 0.79 10.25
C CYS A 214 -17.99 0.14 11.40
N LEU A 215 -16.66 0.14 11.30
CA LEU A 215 -15.76 -0.14 12.40
C LEU A 215 -15.96 0.90 13.50
N THR A 216 -16.39 0.44 14.67
CA THR A 216 -16.93 1.30 15.73
C THR A 216 -16.28 0.96 17.06
N ALA A 217 -15.74 1.95 17.75
CA ALA A 217 -15.29 1.81 19.13
C ALA A 217 -16.50 1.91 20.08
N GLY A 218 -16.74 0.88 20.88
CA GLY A 218 -17.89 0.81 21.80
C GLY A 218 -17.76 1.69 23.06
N GLY A 219 -16.67 2.44 23.20
CA GLY A 219 -16.38 3.30 24.34
C GLY A 219 -15.07 4.08 24.11
N THR A 220 -14.70 4.93 25.06
CA THR A 220 -13.49 5.77 24.95
C THR A 220 -12.32 5.28 25.80
N GLY A 221 -12.54 4.40 26.78
CA GLY A 221 -11.48 3.87 27.65
C GLY A 221 -10.73 2.67 27.04
N ASN A 222 -9.57 2.35 27.60
CA ASN A 222 -8.85 1.11 27.29
C ASN A 222 -9.75 -0.12 27.49
N ASN A 223 -9.56 -1.14 26.67
CA ASN A 223 -10.39 -2.35 26.60
C ASN A 223 -11.82 -2.14 26.08
N SER A 224 -12.20 -0.93 25.65
CA SER A 224 -13.48 -0.77 24.96
C SER A 224 -13.47 -1.61 23.69
N ALA A 225 -14.54 -2.37 23.49
CA ALA A 225 -14.68 -3.29 22.36
C ALA A 225 -14.65 -2.52 21.03
N VAL A 226 -14.10 -3.14 19.99
CA VAL A 226 -14.31 -2.69 18.62
C VAL A 226 -15.29 -3.64 17.94
N THR A 227 -16.34 -3.07 17.36
CA THR A 227 -17.45 -3.79 16.73
C THR A 227 -17.70 -3.28 15.32
N VAL A 228 -18.41 -4.03 14.50
CA VAL A 228 -19.12 -3.46 13.35
C VAL A 228 -20.48 -2.95 13.80
N ALA A 229 -20.86 -1.73 13.45
CA ALA A 229 -22.16 -1.16 13.82
C ALA A 229 -22.72 -0.26 12.70
N THR A 230 -24.01 0.04 12.77
CA THR A 230 -24.67 0.94 11.81
C THR A 230 -23.92 2.26 11.71
N CYS A 231 -23.59 2.66 10.48
CA CYS A 231 -22.88 3.90 10.22
C CYS A 231 -23.75 5.13 10.58
N ARG A 232 -23.32 5.89 11.58
CA ARG A 232 -23.96 7.10 12.10
C ARG A 232 -23.07 8.34 12.02
N GLY A 233 -21.82 8.19 11.58
CA GLY A 233 -20.88 9.29 11.40
C GLY A 233 -20.36 9.92 12.69
N GLY A 234 -20.53 9.24 13.83
CA GLY A 234 -19.99 9.66 15.12
C GLY A 234 -18.47 9.52 15.20
N THR A 235 -17.84 10.25 16.12
CA THR A 235 -16.37 10.23 16.32
C THR A 235 -15.85 8.86 16.78
N ASP A 236 -16.72 8.01 17.31
CA ASP A 236 -16.46 6.60 17.62
C ASP A 236 -16.36 5.69 16.38
N GLN A 237 -16.72 6.20 15.19
CA GLN A 237 -16.67 5.51 13.90
C GLN A 237 -15.65 6.11 12.93
N ARG A 238 -14.78 6.97 13.44
CA ARG A 238 -13.78 7.71 12.66
C ARG A 238 -12.40 7.33 13.15
N TRP A 239 -11.55 6.96 12.19
CA TRP A 239 -10.22 6.41 12.42
C TRP A 239 -9.20 7.13 11.55
N ALA A 240 -8.16 7.66 12.17
CA ALA A 240 -7.04 8.28 11.50
C ALA A 240 -5.85 7.32 11.44
N LYS A 241 -5.17 7.25 10.29
CA LYS A 241 -3.85 6.64 10.20
C LYS A 241 -2.86 7.50 11.00
N ALA A 242 -2.18 6.91 11.98
CA ALA A 242 -1.37 7.62 12.98
C ALA A 242 0.01 7.03 13.19
#